data_AF-A0A448MU97-F1
#
_entry.id   AF-A0A448MU97-F1
#
_cell.length_a   1.000
_cell.length_b   1.000
_cell.length_c   1.000
_cell.angle_alpha   90.00
_cell.angle_beta   90.00
_cell.angle_gamma   90.00
#
_symmetry.space_group_name_H-M   'P 1'
#
loop_
_entity.id
_entity.type
_entity.pdbx_description
1 polymer ?
#
loop_
_entity_poly.entity_id
_entity_poly.type
_entity_poly.pdbx_seq_one_letter_code
_entity_poly.pdbx_strand_id
1 'polypeptide(L)'
;MLSEIVVYGDNNKSLSSTQTLTSTEIEKTPTSNNNITDYLRSNPHIRYEDSDQDGFQRGEIKPQNISINGADTNQTAYLWTMSM
;
A
#
# COMPACT_ATOMS: atom_id res chain seq x y z
N MET A 1 -35.34 -25.93 -9.56
CA MET A 1 -34.36 -25.20 -10.40
C MET A 1 -33.63 -24.22 -9.49
N LEU A 2 -32.30 -24.10 -9.61
CA LEU A 2 -31.49 -23.14 -8.85
C LEU A 2 -31.55 -21.78 -9.55
N SER A 3 -31.77 -20.71 -8.77
CA SER A 3 -31.83 -19.35 -9.28
C SER A 3 -30.43 -18.82 -9.58
N GLU A 4 -30.22 -18.35 -10.80
CA GLU A 4 -29.00 -17.66 -11.20
C GLU A 4 -28.99 -16.26 -10.57
N ILE A 5 -27.96 -15.97 -9.77
CA ILE A 5 -27.70 -14.61 -9.29
C ILE A 5 -26.79 -13.96 -10.32
N VAL A 6 -27.38 -13.18 -11.23
CA VAL A 6 -26.63 -12.35 -12.16
C VAL A 6 -26.07 -11.16 -11.39
N VAL A 7 -24.77 -11.20 -11.09
CA VAL A 7 -24.07 -10.06 -10.48
C VAL A 7 -23.78 -9.06 -11.58
N TYR A 8 -24.58 -8.00 -11.65
CA TYR A 8 -24.23 -6.82 -12.43
C TYR A 8 -23.07 -6.12 -11.71
N GLY A 9 -21.85 -6.37 -12.17
CA GLY A 9 -20.68 -5.64 -11.70
C GLY A 9 -20.84 -4.16 -12.05
N ASP A 10 -21.14 -3.34 -11.04
CA ASP A 10 -21.11 -1.90 -11.18
C ASP A 10 -19.67 -1.50 -11.56
N ASN A 11 -19.48 -1.06 -12.81
CA ASN A 11 -18.16 -0.67 -13.34
C ASN A 11 -17.61 0.59 -12.64
N ASN A 12 -18.39 1.21 -11.75
CA ASN A 12 -17.99 2.29 -10.86
C ASN A 12 -17.99 1.82 -9.40
N LYS A 13 -17.41 0.66 -9.09
CA LYS A 13 -16.86 0.50 -7.75
C LYS A 13 -15.79 1.57 -7.58
N SER A 14 -16.13 2.63 -6.84
CA SER A 14 -15.15 3.48 -6.16
C SER A 14 -14.03 2.55 -5.69
N LEU A 15 -12.77 2.83 -6.09
CA LEU A 15 -11.61 2.11 -5.59
C LEU A 15 -11.85 1.86 -4.09
N SER A 16 -11.90 0.58 -3.70
CA SER A 16 -12.49 0.14 -2.42
C SER A 16 -11.89 0.84 -1.19
N SER A 17 -10.75 1.49 -1.33
CA SER A 17 -10.15 2.39 -0.35
C SER A 17 -9.15 3.31 -1.06
N THR A 18 -9.18 4.61 -0.76
CA THR A 18 -8.13 5.58 -1.11
C THR A 18 -7.63 6.20 0.19
N GLN A 19 -6.31 6.24 0.38
CA GLN A 19 -5.68 6.89 1.52
C GLN A 19 -4.91 8.11 1.03
N THR A 20 -5.16 9.27 1.63
CA THR A 20 -4.38 10.50 1.40
C THR A 20 -3.60 10.81 2.66
N LEU A 21 -2.30 11.10 2.52
CA LEU A 21 -1.47 11.61 3.60
C LEU A 21 -1.08 13.05 3.30
N THR A 22 -1.31 13.95 4.23
CA THR A 22 -0.83 15.33 4.20
C THR A 22 0.58 15.44 4.78
N SER A 23 1.29 16.52 4.46
CA SER A 23 2.63 16.78 5.02
C SER A 23 2.64 16.79 6.56
N THR A 24 1.61 17.35 7.19
CA THR A 24 1.51 17.37 8.66
C THR A 24 1.30 15.97 9.25
N GLU A 25 0.62 15.07 8.54
CA GLU A 25 0.48 13.66 8.96
C GLU A 25 1.79 12.90 8.75
N ILE A 26 2.50 13.16 7.64
CA ILE A 26 3.84 12.62 7.36
C ILE A 26 4.81 12.97 8.48
N GLU A 27 4.86 14.23 8.91
CA GLU A 27 5.73 14.71 10.00
C GLU A 27 5.44 14.05 11.35
N LYS A 28 4.18 13.69 11.59
CA LYS A 28 3.73 13.08 12.85
C LYS A 28 3.81 11.55 12.86
N THR A 29 4.02 10.95 11.70
CA THR A 29 4.07 9.48 11.57
C THR A 29 5.44 8.99 12.02
N PRO A 30 5.53 8.09 13.02
CA PRO A 30 6.79 7.44 13.37
C PRO A 30 7.25 6.55 12.20
N THR A 31 8.37 6.91 11.59
CA THR A 31 8.99 6.19 10.47
C THR A 31 10.36 5.69 10.86
N SER A 32 10.87 4.69 10.12
CA SER A 32 12.25 4.22 10.31
C SER A 32 13.19 5.02 9.43
N ASN A 33 12.96 4.99 8.10
CA ASN A 33 13.89 5.50 7.10
C ASN A 33 13.30 6.64 6.26
N ASN A 34 12.06 7.06 6.57
CA ASN A 34 11.28 8.04 5.79
C ASN A 34 11.03 7.60 4.34
N ASN A 35 10.88 6.29 4.13
CA ASN A 35 10.50 5.74 2.82
C ASN A 35 8.99 5.82 2.60
N ILE A 36 8.55 5.85 1.34
CA ILE A 36 7.12 5.85 1.01
C ILE A 36 6.37 4.68 1.65
N THR A 37 7.02 3.53 1.75
CA THR A 37 6.48 2.32 2.33
C THR A 37 6.32 2.42 3.85
N ASP A 38 7.02 3.30 4.56
CA ASP A 38 6.87 3.45 6.01
C ASP A 38 5.47 4.01 6.36
N TYR A 39 4.94 4.88 5.51
CA TYR A 39 3.65 5.54 5.70
C TYR A 39 2.45 4.64 5.38
N LEU A 40 2.67 3.52 4.70
CA LEU A 40 1.62 2.58 4.30
C LEU A 40 1.30 1.55 5.39
N ARG A 41 2.06 1.53 6.50
CA ARG A 41 1.97 0.50 7.55
C ARG A 41 0.62 0.48 8.27
N SER A 42 -0.06 1.63 8.35
CA SER A 42 -1.37 1.76 8.98
C SER A 42 -2.53 1.30 8.09
N ASN A 43 -2.28 1.03 6.81
CA ASN A 43 -3.32 0.70 5.86
C ASN A 43 -3.66 -0.81 5.92
N PRO A 44 -4.92 -1.19 6.20
CA PRO A 44 -5.30 -2.60 6.37
C PRO A 44 -5.21 -3.44 5.10
N HIS A 45 -5.12 -2.81 3.93
CA HIS A 45 -4.97 -3.49 2.64
C HIS A 45 -3.52 -3.83 2.29
N ILE A 46 -2.57 -3.40 3.11
CA ILE A 46 -1.14 -3.53 2.88
C ILE A 46 -0.58 -4.70 3.71
N ARG A 47 0.27 -5.50 3.07
CA ARG A 47 1.11 -6.53 3.72
C ARG A 47 2.55 -6.30 3.32
N TYR A 48 3.48 -6.50 4.26
CA TYR A 48 4.92 -6.43 4.00
C TYR A 48 5.44 -7.85 3.81
N GLU A 49 6.51 -7.99 3.03
CA GLU A 49 7.23 -9.24 2.94
C GLU A 49 8.08 -9.47 4.21
N ASP A 50 7.89 -10.60 4.89
CA ASP A 50 8.53 -10.87 6.20
C ASP A 50 10.07 -10.89 6.11
N SER A 51 10.63 -11.26 4.95
CA SER A 51 12.09 -11.29 4.73
C SER A 51 12.73 -9.90 4.79
N ASP A 52 11.96 -8.84 4.55
CA ASP A 52 12.47 -7.46 4.57
C ASP A 52 12.55 -6.87 5.99
N GLN A 53 12.01 -7.58 7.01
CA GLN A 53 11.96 -7.15 8.42
C GLN A 53 12.96 -7.89 9.32
N ASP A 54 14.08 -8.35 8.76
CA ASP A 54 15.13 -9.02 9.54
C ASP A 54 15.99 -8.01 10.34
N GLY A 55 16.29 -8.35 11.60
CA GLY A 55 17.15 -7.58 12.49
C GLY A 55 18.60 -7.47 12.03
N PHE A 56 19.04 -8.31 11.09
CA PHE A 56 20.37 -8.24 10.48
C PHE A 56 20.50 -7.17 9.40
N GLN A 57 19.39 -6.63 8.88
CA GLN A 57 19.36 -5.68 7.78
C GLN A 57 19.02 -4.25 8.23
N ARG A 58 19.16 -3.92 9.52
CA ARG A 58 18.80 -2.60 10.08
C ARG A 58 19.57 -1.40 9.51
N GLY A 59 20.67 -1.63 8.77
CA GLY A 59 21.39 -0.59 8.04
C GLY A 59 20.86 -0.33 6.63
N GLU A 60 19.96 -1.16 6.13
CA GLU A 60 19.35 -1.03 4.82
C GLU A 60 18.31 0.10 4.82
N ILE A 61 18.39 0.97 3.81
CA ILE A 61 17.49 2.13 3.68
C ILE A 61 16.56 2.03 2.48
N LYS A 62 16.62 0.96 1.69
CA LYS A 62 15.68 0.76 0.57
C LYS A 62 14.22 0.69 1.06
N PRO A 63 13.25 1.12 0.24
CA PRO A 63 11.84 0.85 0.48
C PRO A 63 11.57 -0.66 0.57
N GLN A 64 10.59 -1.03 1.38
CA GLN A 64 10.23 -2.43 1.64
C GLN A 64 9.27 -2.95 0.56
N ASN A 65 9.30 -4.24 0.26
CA ASN A 65 8.31 -4.83 -0.63
C ASN A 65 6.94 -4.87 0.05
N ILE A 66 5.90 -4.46 -0.68
CA ILE A 66 4.52 -4.45 -0.21
C ILE A 66 3.59 -5.16 -1.19
N SER A 67 2.59 -5.85 -0.65
CA SER A 67 1.46 -6.42 -1.37
C SER A 67 0.20 -5.61 -1.06
N ILE A 68 -0.52 -5.21 -2.10
CA ILE A 68 -1.82 -4.54 -1.98
C ILE A 68 -2.91 -5.56 -2.29
N ASN A 69 -3.78 -5.85 -1.31
CA ASN A 69 -4.85 -6.86 -1.44
C ASN A 69 -4.38 -8.27 -1.87
N GLY A 70 -3.13 -8.63 -1.58
CA GLY A 70 -2.57 -9.95 -1.90
C GLY A 70 -1.95 -10.06 -3.30
N ALA A 71 -1.84 -8.96 -4.05
CA ALA A 71 -1.11 -8.93 -5.31
C ALA A 71 0.40 -9.05 -5.11
N ASP A 72 1.12 -9.54 -6.13
CA ASP A 72 2.58 -9.63 -6.07
C ASP A 72 3.21 -8.24 -5.91
N THR A 73 4.36 -8.19 -5.23
CA THR A 73 5.03 -6.93 -4.85
C THR A 73 5.47 -6.11 -6.07
N ASN A 74 5.77 -6.78 -7.19
CA ASN A 74 6.13 -6.18 -8.47
C ASN A 74 4.93 -5.64 -9.29
N GLN A 75 3.69 -5.88 -8.86
CA GLN A 75 2.47 -5.40 -9.51
C GLN A 75 2.02 -4.02 -8.98
N THR A 76 2.74 -3.45 -8.01
CA THR A 76 2.46 -2.13 -7.47
C THR A 76 3.01 -1.03 -8.38
N ALA A 77 2.14 -0.13 -8.83
CA ALA A 77 2.54 1.04 -9.62
C ALA A 77 2.88 2.22 -8.70
N TYR A 78 4.13 2.70 -8.76
CA TYR A 78 4.58 3.91 -8.08
C TYR A 78 4.59 5.08 -9.06
N LEU A 79 3.80 6.11 -8.76
CA LEU A 79 3.63 7.28 -9.62
C LEU A 79 3.94 8.54 -8.84
N TRP A 80 4.64 9.49 -9.47
CA TRP A 80 4.78 10.86 -8.96
C TRP A 80 4.16 11.83 -9.98
N THR A 81 3.43 12.81 -9.47
CA THR A 81 2.97 13.94 -10.28
C THR A 81 3.68 15.20 -9.81
N MET A 82 4.29 15.94 -10.72
CA MET A 82 4.78 17.29 -10.44
C MET A 82 3.61 18.25 -10.59
N SER A 83 3.30 19.01 -9.54
CA SER A 83 2.44 20.18 -9.69
C SER A 83 3.24 21.26 -10.41
N MET A 84 2.80 21.64 -11.61
CA MET A 84 3.27 22.84 -12.31
C MET A 84 2.70 24.10 -11.67
#